data_AF-A0A4Q3RM47-F1
#
_entry.id   AF-A0A4Q3RM47-F1
#
_cell.length_a   1.000
_cell.length_b   1.000
_cell.length_c   1.000
_cell.angle_alpha   90.00
_cell.angle_beta   90.00
_cell.angle_gamma   90.00
#
_symmetry.space_group_name_H-M   'P 1'
#
loop_
_entity.id
_entity.type
_entity.pdbx_description
1 polymer ?
#
loop_
_entity_poly.entity_id
_entity_poly.type
_entity_poly.pdbx_seq_one_letter_code
_entity_poly.pdbx_strand_id
1 'polypeptide(L)'
;MACDFSLPFSGSPEDVLAKARRAVEGQGGNFSGDTNSGDFNVSVFGNKIVGNYTVSGQNLQINITDKPFMVPCSAIEGFLKNQLT
;
A
#
# COMPACT_ATOMS: atom_id res chain seq x y z
N MET A 1 -5.05 -8.82 11.28
CA MET A 1 -4.54 -9.00 9.90
C MET A 1 -5.73 -9.33 9.02
N ALA A 2 -6.09 -8.42 8.11
CA ALA A 2 -7.27 -8.54 7.27
C ALA A 2 -6.93 -9.20 5.92
N CYS A 3 -5.79 -8.83 5.32
CA CYS A 3 -5.19 -9.53 4.19
C CYS A 3 -3.76 -9.10 3.93
N ASP A 4 -3.03 -9.94 3.20
CA ASP A 4 -1.67 -9.70 2.75
C ASP A 4 -1.53 -10.08 1.26
N PHE A 5 -0.69 -9.33 0.55
CA PHE A 5 -0.35 -9.60 -0.84
C PHE A 5 1.01 -9.01 -1.18
N SER A 6 1.62 -9.52 -2.24
CA SER A 6 2.94 -9.10 -2.69
C SER A 6 2.82 -8.40 -4.04
N LEU A 7 3.33 -7.17 -4.12
CA LEU A 7 3.39 -6.40 -5.35
C LEU A 7 4.82 -6.43 -5.88
N PRO A 8 5.10 -7.15 -6.98
CA PRO A 8 6.39 -7.06 -7.63
C PRO A 8 6.56 -5.66 -8.22
N PHE A 9 7.74 -5.08 -8.06
CA PHE A 9 8.10 -3.81 -8.66
C PHE A 9 9.39 -3.95 -9.47
N SER A 10 9.71 -2.92 -10.25
CA SER A 10 10.95 -2.84 -11.00
C SER A 10 11.62 -1.50 -10.74
N GLY A 11 12.95 -1.52 -10.58
CA GLY A 11 13.73 -0.31 -10.30
C GLY A 11 14.12 -0.20 -8.83
N SER A 12 14.31 1.02 -8.35
CA SER A 12 14.72 1.26 -6.97
C SER A 12 13.53 1.18 -6.01
N PRO A 13 13.69 0.61 -4.80
CA PRO A 13 12.70 0.69 -3.73
C PRO A 13 12.26 2.14 -3.44
N GLU A 14 13.20 3.08 -3.51
CA GLU A 14 12.96 4.50 -3.32
C GLU A 14 11.92 5.05 -4.30
N ASP A 15 12.02 4.72 -5.58
CA ASP A 15 11.10 5.20 -6.62
C ASP A 15 9.68 4.65 -6.44
N VAL A 16 9.55 3.34 -6.18
CA VAL A 16 8.22 2.72 -5.98
C VAL A 16 7.56 3.23 -4.70
N LEU A 17 8.33 3.43 -3.63
CA LEU A 17 7.82 3.96 -2.37
C LEU A 17 7.48 5.45 -2.48
N ALA A 18 8.19 6.23 -3.29
CA ALA A 18 7.82 7.60 -3.60
C ALA A 18 6.49 7.67 -4.37
N LYS A 19 6.24 6.75 -5.30
CA LYS A 19 4.92 6.62 -5.96
C LYS A 19 3.83 6.22 -4.96
N ALA A 20 4.09 5.22 -4.11
CA ALA A 20 3.18 4.77 -3.07
C ALA A 20 2.77 5.92 -2.15
N ARG A 21 3.77 6.67 -1.66
CA ARG A 21 3.58 7.85 -0.82
C ARG A 21 2.68 8.87 -1.50
N ARG A 22 2.97 9.26 -2.74
CA ARG A 22 2.17 10.23 -3.49
C ARG A 22 0.74 9.75 -3.72
N ALA A 23 0.53 8.47 -4.03
CA ALA A 23 -0.80 7.90 -4.22
C ALA A 23 -1.61 7.89 -2.92
N VAL A 24 -0.98 7.55 -1.80
CA VAL A 24 -1.60 7.54 -0.48
C VAL A 24 -1.93 8.96 0.00
N GLU A 25 -0.95 9.86 -0.03
CA GLU A 25 -1.11 11.26 0.37
C GLU A 25 -2.10 12.02 -0.54
N GLY A 26 -2.09 11.72 -1.85
CA GLY A 26 -3.02 12.29 -2.84
C GLY A 26 -4.48 11.92 -2.59
N GLN A 27 -4.74 10.82 -1.88
CA GLN A 27 -6.08 10.41 -1.43
C GLN A 27 -6.41 10.87 0.01
N GLY A 28 -5.63 11.80 0.56
CA GLY A 28 -5.79 12.30 1.92
C GLY A 28 -5.37 11.29 3.00
N GLY A 29 -4.55 10.29 2.61
CA GLY A 29 -3.93 9.34 3.51
C GLY A 29 -2.60 9.83 4.08
N ASN A 30 -1.93 8.95 4.83
CA ASN A 30 -0.58 9.18 5.33
C ASN A 30 0.29 7.96 5.07
N PHE A 31 1.54 8.20 4.67
CA PHE A 31 2.54 7.17 4.42
C PHE A 31 3.81 7.49 5.22
N SER A 32 4.25 6.57 6.07
CA SER A 32 5.41 6.76 6.95
C SER A 32 6.27 5.52 6.93
N GLY A 33 7.57 5.67 6.69
CA GLY A 33 8.49 4.54 6.59
C GLY A 33 9.72 4.87 5.76
N ASP A 34 10.56 3.86 5.59
CA ASP A 34 11.80 3.89 4.83
C ASP A 34 11.80 2.85 3.69
N THR A 35 12.98 2.59 3.12
CA THR A 35 13.16 1.67 1.99
C THR A 35 13.06 0.19 2.36
N ASN A 36 12.91 -0.15 3.64
CA ASN A 36 12.75 -1.51 4.16
C ASN A 36 11.31 -1.76 4.63
N SER A 37 10.71 -0.83 5.37
CA SER A 37 9.35 -1.00 5.88
C SER A 37 8.69 0.30 6.34
N GLY A 38 7.38 0.22 6.56
CA GLY A 38 6.61 1.34 7.09
C GLY A 38 5.12 1.07 7.20
N ASP A 39 4.39 2.09 7.63
CA ASP A 39 2.95 2.10 7.83
C ASP A 39 2.27 3.10 6.90
N PHE A 40 1.07 2.76 6.47
CA PHE A 40 0.24 3.65 5.69
C PHE A 40 -1.23 3.58 6.11
N ASN A 41 -1.93 4.67 5.85
CA ASN A 41 -3.39 4.65 5.81
C ASN A 41 -3.86 5.47 4.62
N VAL A 42 -4.91 5.01 3.96
CA VAL A 42 -5.40 5.61 2.72
C VAL A 42 -6.93 5.53 2.69
N SER A 43 -7.57 6.56 2.15
CA SER A 43 -9.00 6.56 1.90
C SER A 43 -9.30 5.98 0.52
N VAL A 44 -9.96 4.82 0.50
CA VAL A 44 -10.37 4.12 -0.73
C VAL A 44 -11.90 4.07 -0.74
N PHE A 45 -12.53 4.69 -1.74
CA PHE A 45 -13.99 4.82 -1.84
C PHE A 45 -14.65 5.42 -0.57
N GLY A 46 -14.02 6.43 0.04
CA GLY A 46 -14.49 7.05 1.28
C GLY A 46 -14.30 6.20 2.54
N ASN A 47 -13.61 5.05 2.42
CA ASN A 47 -13.32 4.15 3.53
C ASN A 47 -11.84 4.21 3.88
N LYS A 48 -11.52 4.31 5.18
CA LYS A 48 -10.14 4.26 5.66
C LYS A 48 -9.63 2.83 5.62
N ILE A 49 -8.48 2.63 4.98
CA ILE A 49 -7.70 1.39 4.98
C ILE A 49 -6.41 1.67 5.74
N VAL A 50 -6.01 0.77 6.64
CA VAL A 50 -4.74 0.86 7.37
C VAL A 50 -3.93 -0.39 7.08
N GLY A 51 -2.64 -0.20 6.85
CA GLY A 51 -1.71 -1.28 6.59
C GLY A 51 -0.27 -0.89 6.82
N ASN A 52 0.60 -1.86 6.59
CA ASN A 52 2.04 -1.69 6.57
C ASN A 52 2.63 -2.36 5.33
N TYR A 53 3.87 -1.99 5.02
CA TYR A 53 4.63 -2.58 3.93
C TYR A 53 6.01 -3.03 4.40
N THR A 54 6.55 -4.01 3.70
CA THR A 54 7.94 -4.46 3.82
C THR A 54 8.52 -4.70 2.44
N VAL A 55 9.73 -4.26 2.18
CA VAL A 55 10.47 -4.50 0.95
C VAL A 55 11.33 -5.75 1.11
N SER A 56 11.15 -6.71 0.21
CA SER A 56 11.95 -7.94 0.14
C SER A 56 12.44 -8.15 -1.29
N GLY A 57 13.68 -7.75 -1.57
CA GLY A 57 14.22 -7.74 -2.92
C GLY A 57 13.44 -6.78 -3.83
N GLN A 58 12.80 -7.30 -4.88
CA GLN A 58 11.93 -6.55 -5.79
C GLN A 58 10.43 -6.79 -5.54
N ASN A 59 10.09 -7.22 -4.32
CA ASN A 59 8.72 -7.42 -3.90
C ASN A 59 8.39 -6.46 -2.75
N LEU A 60 7.29 -5.75 -2.92
CA LEU A 60 6.67 -4.94 -1.88
C LEU A 60 5.57 -5.80 -1.23
N GLN A 61 5.87 -6.33 -0.05
CA GLN A 61 4.89 -7.05 0.77
C GLN A 61 3.98 -6.02 1.42
N ILE A 62 2.67 -6.13 1.19
CA ILE A 62 1.66 -5.29 1.81
C ILE A 62 0.87 -6.12 2.81
N ASN A 63 0.65 -5.57 4.01
CA ASN A 63 -0.22 -6.13 5.02
C ASN A 63 -1.31 -5.13 5.38
N ILE A 64 -2.57 -5.47 5.11
CA ILE A 64 -3.73 -4.68 5.54
C ILE A 64 -4.10 -5.12 6.95
N THR A 65 -3.95 -4.22 7.91
CA THR A 65 -4.24 -4.47 9.33
C THR A 65 -5.68 -4.18 9.67
N ASP A 66 -6.24 -3.11 9.08
CA ASP A 66 -7.62 -2.68 9.27
C ASP A 66 -8.28 -2.28 7.94
N LYS A 67 -9.49 -2.78 7.72
CA LYS A 67 -10.35 -2.39 6.60
C LYS A 67 -11.82 -2.62 6.98
N PRO A 68 -12.76 -1.86 6.41
CA PRO A 68 -14.17 -2.19 6.54
C PRO A 68 -14.50 -3.55 5.92
N PHE A 69 -15.45 -4.27 6.54
CA PHE A 69 -15.82 -5.63 6.11
C PHE A 69 -16.35 -5.68 4.68
N MET A 70 -16.96 -4.57 4.22
CA MET A 70 -17.55 -4.43 2.88
C MET A 70 -16.51 -4.28 1.76
N VAL A 71 -15.26 -3.93 2.08
CA VAL A 71 -14.21 -3.71 1.08
C VAL A 71 -13.45 -5.02 0.85
N PRO A 72 -13.53 -5.65 -0.32
CA PRO A 72 -12.77 -6.86 -0.62
C PRO A 72 -11.26 -6.57 -0.72
N CYS A 73 -10.43 -7.54 -0.34
CA CYS A 73 -8.97 -7.41 -0.46
C CYS A 73 -8.52 -7.26 -1.91
N SER A 74 -9.19 -7.92 -2.85
CA SER A 74 -8.92 -7.79 -4.29
C SER A 74 -9.14 -6.36 -4.80
N ALA A 75 -10.09 -5.61 -4.22
CA ALA A 75 -10.32 -4.22 -4.59
C ALA A 75 -9.18 -3.30 -4.09
N ILE A 76 -8.69 -3.54 -2.87
CA ILE A 76 -7.56 -2.82 -2.28
C ILE A 76 -6.28 -3.13 -3.06
N GLU A 77 -6.01 -4.41 -3.32
CA GLU A 77 -4.86 -4.85 -4.10
C GLU A 77 -4.88 -4.24 -5.51
N GLY A 78 -6.02 -4.33 -6.21
CA GLY A 78 -6.18 -3.74 -7.54
C GLY A 78 -5.99 -2.23 -7.55
N PHE A 79 -6.53 -1.53 -6.55
CA PHE A 79 -6.33 -0.09 -6.40
C PHE A 79 -4.85 0.27 -6.19
N LEU A 80 -4.17 -0.38 -5.24
CA LEU A 80 -2.76 -0.09 -4.96
C LEU A 80 -1.87 -0.48 -6.13
N LYS A 81 -2.11 -1.62 -6.77
CA LYS A 81 -1.36 -2.05 -7.96
C LYS A 81 -1.43 -1.01 -9.07
N ASN A 82 -2.63 -0.50 -9.37
CA ASN A 82 -2.84 0.53 -10.40
C ASN A 82 -2.15 1.88 -10.11
N GLN A 83 -1.81 2.17 -8.86
CA GLN A 83 -1.10 3.40 -8.50
C GLN A 83 0.43 3.26 -8.56
N LEU A 84 0.93 2.02 -8.54
CA LEU A 84 2.35 1.72 -8.41
C LEU A 84 3.00 1.27 -9.73
N THR A 85 2.23 0.61 -10.61
CA THR A 85 2.63 0.23 -11.97
C THR A 85 2.33 1.35 -12.95
#